data_AF-A0A6I2ZX01-F1
#
_entry.id   AF-A0A6I2ZX01-F1
#
_cell.length_a   1.000
_cell.length_b   1.000
_cell.length_c   1.000
_cell.angle_alpha   90.00
_cell.angle_beta   90.00
_cell.angle_gamma   90.00
#
_symmetry.space_group_name_H-M   'P 1'
#
loop_
_entity.id
_entity.type
_entity.pdbx_description
1 polymer ?
#
loop_
_entity_poly.entity_id
_entity_poly.type
_entity_poly.pdbx_seq_one_letter_code
_entity_poly.pdbx_strand_id
1 'polypeptide(L)'
;MEVTTVADDLVVIHDGLSVYQYDGLTPSTSYTFNGIEVTTLARPPGALLSTFATVNDVHFGELECGKIDDDPKGPIQRSRPGEPPYPEIMNRGAVAEITALNPQHVFVKGDLTCFGSDEEFAAFENCYGQLGEKLHVIRGNHDSYLGQHKYDEDQWIAMPGICVALMDTAIPTETTGDIASGQLTWLAEHAASTQLPVLVMGHHQQWTPGAQADGHRSEGYFGINPDSSDALNTVVAQHQNIIGYTAGHTHRHRVRQMECGVPTIEIGCVKDFPGTWAEYRVFEGGVMQVVHRISTPQALDWSERCRHLYEDFGIDYESYALGTLNDRCFVFPTRAE
;
A
#
# COMPACT_ATOMS: atom_id res chain seq x y z
N MET A 1 -10.25 3.34 -20.56
CA MET A 1 -10.84 2.16 -19.89
C MET A 1 -9.74 1.20 -19.40
N GLU A 2 -9.69 0.97 -18.10
CA GLU A 2 -8.61 0.26 -17.39
C GLU A 2 -9.23 -0.79 -16.46
N VAL A 3 -8.71 -2.02 -16.50
CA VAL A 3 -9.05 -3.02 -15.47
C VAL A 3 -8.20 -2.72 -14.24
N THR A 4 -8.80 -2.10 -13.22
CA THR A 4 -8.06 -1.67 -12.02
C THR A 4 -7.98 -2.77 -10.99
N THR A 5 -9.04 -3.60 -10.89
CA THR A 5 -9.22 -4.57 -9.82
C THR A 5 -9.76 -5.88 -10.36
N VAL A 6 -9.12 -6.99 -9.97
CA VAL A 6 -9.58 -8.35 -10.27
C VAL A 6 -9.40 -9.21 -9.02
N ALA A 7 -10.50 -9.75 -8.49
CA ALA A 7 -10.48 -10.76 -7.44
C ALA A 7 -10.90 -12.13 -8.00
N ASP A 8 -11.18 -13.09 -7.13
CA ASP A 8 -11.75 -14.37 -7.50
C ASP A 8 -13.23 -14.27 -7.93
N ASP A 9 -13.95 -13.24 -7.51
CA ASP A 9 -15.38 -13.05 -7.78
C ASP A 9 -15.77 -11.63 -8.21
N LEU A 10 -14.78 -10.77 -8.43
CA LEU A 10 -14.96 -9.35 -8.71
C LEU A 10 -14.07 -8.89 -9.86
N VAL A 11 -14.61 -8.05 -10.75
CA VAL A 11 -13.85 -7.23 -11.69
C VAL A 11 -14.35 -5.80 -11.61
N VAL A 12 -13.43 -4.83 -11.51
CA VAL A 12 -13.74 -3.40 -11.60
C VAL A 12 -12.97 -2.79 -12.77
N ILE A 13 -13.69 -2.02 -13.58
CA ILE A 13 -13.17 -1.29 -14.74
C ILE A 13 -13.49 0.19 -14.59
N HIS A 14 -12.48 1.04 -14.71
CA HIS A 14 -12.62 2.49 -14.73
C HIS A 14 -12.48 3.04 -16.15
N ASP A 15 -13.36 3.96 -16.52
CA ASP A 15 -13.27 4.73 -17.77
C ASP A 15 -13.42 6.22 -17.45
N GLY A 16 -12.29 6.86 -17.16
CA GLY A 16 -12.26 8.18 -16.53
C GLY A 16 -13.01 8.16 -15.20
N LEU A 17 -14.11 8.91 -15.13
CA LEU A 17 -14.97 8.99 -13.93
C LEU A 17 -16.05 7.90 -13.86
N SER A 18 -16.19 7.07 -14.89
CA SER A 18 -17.19 6.00 -14.93
C SER A 18 -16.61 4.72 -14.32
N VAL A 19 -17.41 4.06 -13.48
CA VAL A 19 -17.02 2.80 -12.82
C VAL A 19 -17.97 1.70 -13.24
N TYR A 20 -17.42 0.59 -13.72
CA TYR A 20 -18.15 -0.63 -14.05
C TYR A 20 -17.68 -1.73 -13.10
N GLN A 21 -18.59 -2.21 -12.26
CA GLN A 21 -18.31 -3.25 -11.28
C GLN A 21 -19.13 -4.51 -11.62
N TYR A 22 -18.45 -5.66 -11.62
CA TYR A 22 -19.02 -6.97 -11.90
C TYR A 22 -18.70 -7.91 -10.75
N ASP A 23 -19.68 -8.17 -9.89
CA ASP A 23 -19.58 -9.05 -8.72
C ASP A 23 -20.18 -10.44 -8.97
N GLY A 24 -19.89 -11.39 -8.06
CA GLY A 24 -20.47 -12.73 -8.09
C GLY A 24 -19.95 -13.57 -9.26
N LEU A 25 -18.76 -13.24 -9.76
CA LEU A 25 -18.10 -13.97 -10.84
C LEU A 25 -17.57 -15.32 -10.35
N THR A 26 -17.37 -16.23 -11.29
CA THR A 26 -16.78 -17.55 -11.02
C THR A 26 -15.27 -17.44 -11.02
N PRO A 27 -14.56 -17.95 -9.98
CA PRO A 27 -13.10 -17.97 -9.95
C PRO A 27 -12.47 -18.66 -11.16
N SER A 28 -11.23 -18.29 -11.51
CA SER A 28 -10.48 -18.84 -12.65
C SER A 28 -11.24 -18.86 -13.98
N THR A 29 -12.15 -17.92 -14.22
CA THR A 29 -12.98 -17.87 -15.42
C THR A 29 -12.69 -16.61 -16.22
N SER A 30 -12.57 -16.74 -17.54
CA SER A 30 -12.40 -15.61 -18.46
C SER A 30 -13.75 -15.03 -18.85
N TYR A 31 -13.86 -13.72 -18.75
CA TYR A 31 -15.02 -12.92 -19.14
C TYR A 31 -14.60 -11.87 -20.16
N THR A 32 -15.58 -11.36 -20.92
CA THR A 32 -15.39 -10.17 -21.76
C THR A 32 -16.34 -9.08 -21.30
N PHE A 33 -15.80 -8.01 -20.75
CA PHE A 33 -16.55 -6.82 -20.34
C PHE A 33 -16.11 -5.64 -21.17
N ASN A 34 -17.05 -4.92 -21.77
CA ASN A 34 -16.75 -3.73 -22.58
C ASN A 34 -15.68 -3.98 -23.69
N GLY A 35 -15.56 -5.21 -24.20
CA GLY A 35 -14.56 -5.59 -25.19
C GLY A 35 -13.17 -5.93 -24.64
N ILE A 36 -12.98 -5.92 -23.32
CA ILE A 36 -11.74 -6.31 -22.64
C ILE A 36 -11.90 -7.72 -22.08
N GLU A 37 -10.98 -8.62 -22.44
CA GLU A 37 -10.90 -9.96 -21.84
C GLU A 37 -10.19 -9.88 -20.49
N VAL A 38 -10.79 -10.48 -19.47
CA VAL A 38 -10.27 -10.51 -18.11
C VAL A 38 -10.54 -11.88 -17.49
N THR A 39 -9.56 -12.42 -16.78
CA THR A 39 -9.69 -13.68 -16.05
C THR A 39 -9.68 -13.40 -14.56
N THR A 40 -10.75 -13.79 -13.85
CA THR A 40 -10.80 -13.72 -12.38
C THR A 40 -9.70 -14.56 -11.76
N LEU A 41 -9.20 -14.16 -10.59
CA LEU A 41 -8.17 -14.92 -9.89
C LEU A 41 -8.67 -16.31 -9.47
N ALA A 42 -7.73 -17.23 -9.27
CA ALA A 42 -8.04 -18.48 -8.60
C ALA A 42 -8.36 -18.22 -7.13
N ARG A 43 -9.48 -18.74 -6.63
CA ARG A 43 -9.78 -18.69 -5.20
C ARG A 43 -8.86 -19.67 -4.46
N PRO A 44 -8.10 -19.24 -3.45
CA PRO A 44 -7.37 -20.16 -2.59
C PRO A 44 -8.32 -21.19 -1.96
N PRO A 45 -7.89 -22.45 -1.77
CA PRO A 45 -8.80 -23.49 -1.29
C PRO A 45 -9.24 -23.25 0.16
N GLY A 46 -10.40 -23.81 0.51
CA GLY A 46 -10.95 -23.76 1.87
C GLY A 46 -11.83 -22.54 2.15
N ALA A 47 -12.20 -22.37 3.41
CA ALA A 47 -13.06 -21.28 3.86
C ALA A 47 -12.31 -19.93 3.91
N LEU A 48 -13.03 -18.83 3.68
CA LEU A 48 -12.57 -17.49 4.01
C LEU A 48 -12.57 -17.34 5.54
N LEU A 49 -11.41 -17.03 6.11
CA LEU A 49 -11.17 -16.94 7.55
C LEU A 49 -11.23 -15.50 8.06
N SER A 50 -10.61 -14.58 7.33
CA SER A 50 -10.58 -13.16 7.66
C SER A 50 -10.37 -12.29 6.43
N THR A 51 -10.75 -11.02 6.56
CA THR A 51 -10.45 -9.96 5.59
C THR A 51 -9.90 -8.77 6.34
N PHE A 52 -8.81 -8.18 5.84
CA PHE A 52 -8.27 -6.92 6.34
C PHE A 52 -7.97 -5.96 5.19
N ALA A 53 -7.85 -4.68 5.48
CA ALA A 53 -7.56 -3.65 4.49
C ALA A 53 -6.28 -2.89 4.84
N THR A 54 -5.64 -2.28 3.86
CA THR A 54 -4.51 -1.37 4.09
C THR A 54 -4.63 -0.10 3.25
N VAL A 55 -4.12 0.98 3.80
CA VAL A 55 -3.83 2.25 3.11
C VAL A 55 -2.39 2.68 3.41
N ASN A 56 -1.89 3.65 2.67
CA ASN A 56 -0.60 4.30 2.86
C ASN A 56 -0.60 5.64 2.14
N ASP A 57 0.33 6.52 2.52
CA ASP A 57 0.55 7.78 1.84
C ASP A 57 -0.75 8.59 1.74
N VAL A 58 -1.32 8.85 2.91
CA VAL A 58 -2.59 9.56 3.08
C VAL A 58 -2.40 11.08 3.19
N HIS A 59 -1.21 11.55 3.59
CA HIS A 59 -0.69 12.92 3.40
C HIS A 59 -1.64 14.05 3.84
N PHE A 60 -2.26 13.93 5.03
CA PHE A 60 -3.07 15.02 5.56
C PHE A 60 -2.23 16.30 5.71
N GLY A 61 -2.76 17.43 5.21
CA GLY A 61 -2.08 18.74 5.20
C GLY A 61 -1.46 19.14 3.87
N GLU A 62 -1.25 18.21 2.95
CA GLU A 62 -0.62 18.51 1.66
C GLU A 62 -1.52 19.45 0.82
N LEU A 63 -0.91 20.52 0.27
CA LEU A 63 -1.61 21.56 -0.49
C LEU A 63 -1.29 21.53 -1.99
N GLU A 64 -0.13 20.98 -2.36
CA GLU A 64 0.43 21.03 -3.71
C GLU A 64 0.89 19.62 -4.11
N CYS A 65 0.07 18.91 -4.89
CA CYS A 65 0.37 17.56 -5.34
C CYS A 65 1.25 17.58 -6.60
N GLY A 66 2.27 16.72 -6.62
CA GLY A 66 3.22 16.61 -7.75
C GLY A 66 4.37 17.60 -7.72
N LYS A 67 4.62 18.23 -6.58
CA LYS A 67 5.76 19.12 -6.38
C LYS A 67 7.00 18.31 -6.00
N ILE A 68 8.14 18.61 -6.63
CA ILE A 68 9.45 18.04 -6.28
C ILE A 68 10.28 19.16 -5.65
N ASP A 69 10.58 19.05 -4.36
CA ASP A 69 11.30 20.05 -3.58
C ASP A 69 10.73 21.48 -3.80
N ASP A 70 11.59 22.44 -4.14
CA ASP A 70 11.24 23.81 -4.49
C ASP A 70 11.19 24.04 -6.02
N ASP A 71 11.24 22.99 -6.86
CA ASP A 71 11.18 23.14 -8.31
C ASP A 71 9.78 23.65 -8.73
N PRO A 72 9.68 24.80 -9.44
CA PRO A 72 8.39 25.34 -9.87
C PRO A 72 7.76 24.59 -11.05
N LYS A 73 8.46 23.62 -11.66
CA LYS A 73 7.92 22.77 -12.73
C LYS A 73 6.78 21.90 -12.20
N GLY A 74 5.90 21.47 -13.10
CA GLY A 74 4.72 20.73 -12.74
C GLY A 74 4.45 19.54 -13.66
N PRO A 75 3.17 19.27 -13.96
CA PRO A 75 1.98 19.98 -13.49
C PRO A 75 1.78 19.80 -11.98
N ILE A 76 1.62 20.92 -11.27
CA ILE A 76 1.31 20.93 -9.84
C ILE A 76 -0.21 21.06 -9.67
N GLN A 77 -0.82 20.05 -9.05
CA GLN A 77 -2.26 20.03 -8.79
C GLN A 77 -2.59 20.60 -7.40
N ARG A 78 -3.74 21.25 -7.28
CA ARG A 78 -4.28 21.80 -6.03
C ARG A 78 -5.80 21.60 -6.00
N SER A 79 -6.39 21.52 -4.82
CA SER A 79 -7.85 21.62 -4.69
C SER A 79 -8.34 22.91 -5.35
N ARG A 80 -9.45 22.86 -6.09
CA ARG A 80 -10.01 24.07 -6.71
C ARG A 80 -10.52 25.02 -5.61
N PRO A 81 -10.63 26.34 -5.88
CA PRO A 81 -11.22 27.26 -4.92
C PRO A 81 -12.61 26.79 -4.45
N GLY A 82 -12.76 26.59 -3.14
CA GLY A 82 -14.00 26.11 -2.52
C GLY A 82 -14.14 24.59 -2.42
N GLU A 83 -13.24 23.79 -3.00
CA GLU A 83 -13.14 22.36 -2.73
C GLU A 83 -12.45 22.12 -1.37
N PRO A 84 -12.83 21.06 -0.63
CA PRO A 84 -12.04 20.60 0.51
C PRO A 84 -10.59 20.26 0.10
N PRO A 85 -9.65 20.20 1.06
CA PRO A 85 -8.31 19.67 0.81
C PRO A 85 -8.39 18.28 0.19
N TYR A 86 -7.63 18.04 -0.87
CA TYR A 86 -7.70 16.77 -1.60
C TYR A 86 -7.28 15.55 -0.78
N PRO A 87 -6.34 15.63 0.20
CA PRO A 87 -6.08 14.48 1.06
C PRO A 87 -7.35 14.07 1.78
N GLU A 88 -8.13 15.03 2.29
CA GLU A 88 -9.40 14.69 2.94
C GLU A 88 -10.45 14.10 1.98
N ILE A 89 -10.49 14.57 0.71
CA ILE A 89 -11.40 14.02 -0.30
C ILE A 89 -11.08 12.55 -0.56
N MET A 90 -9.81 12.25 -0.83
CA MET A 90 -9.36 10.90 -1.13
C MET A 90 -9.55 9.96 0.06
N ASN A 91 -9.11 10.39 1.24
CA ASN A 91 -9.18 9.56 2.44
C ASN A 91 -10.62 9.31 2.92
N ARG A 92 -11.54 10.29 2.79
CA ARG A 92 -12.97 10.01 3.05
C ARG A 92 -13.54 8.97 2.08
N GLY A 93 -13.12 9.00 0.82
CA GLY A 93 -13.50 7.98 -0.16
C GLY A 93 -13.01 6.59 0.24
N ALA A 94 -11.71 6.48 0.58
CA ALA A 94 -11.12 5.23 1.06
C ALA A 94 -11.82 4.70 2.32
N VAL A 95 -12.01 5.55 3.34
CA VAL A 95 -12.68 5.16 4.59
C VAL A 95 -14.11 4.71 4.35
N ALA A 96 -14.86 5.37 3.46
CA ALA A 96 -16.23 4.97 3.14
C ALA A 96 -16.28 3.57 2.51
N GLU A 97 -15.40 3.29 1.54
CA GLU A 97 -15.32 1.98 0.88
C GLU A 97 -14.85 0.87 1.82
N ILE A 98 -13.81 1.14 2.63
CA ILE A 98 -13.31 0.21 3.63
C ILE A 98 -14.38 -0.07 4.70
N THR A 99 -15.14 0.95 5.12
CA THR A 99 -16.25 0.77 6.06
C THR A 99 -17.35 -0.11 5.46
N ALA A 100 -17.65 0.05 4.17
CA ALA A 100 -18.62 -0.78 3.46
C ALA A 100 -18.14 -2.23 3.31
N LEU A 101 -16.84 -2.46 3.06
CA LEU A 101 -16.23 -3.80 3.08
C LEU A 101 -16.30 -4.44 4.48
N ASN A 102 -16.26 -3.63 5.54
CA ASN A 102 -16.29 -4.06 6.94
C ASN A 102 -15.23 -5.12 7.29
N PRO A 103 -13.93 -4.87 7.03
CA PRO A 103 -12.86 -5.79 7.37
C PRO A 103 -12.72 -5.95 8.89
N GLN A 104 -11.98 -6.98 9.32
CA GLN A 104 -11.63 -7.19 10.74
C GLN A 104 -10.62 -6.15 11.21
N HIS A 105 -9.65 -5.80 10.37
CA HIS A 105 -8.59 -4.83 10.67
C HIS A 105 -8.29 -3.92 9.47
N VAL A 106 -7.77 -2.73 9.76
CA VAL A 106 -7.31 -1.74 8.79
C VAL A 106 -5.92 -1.27 9.20
N PHE A 107 -4.94 -1.40 8.32
CA PHE A 107 -3.55 -0.98 8.58
C PHE A 107 -3.20 0.27 7.76
N VAL A 108 -2.62 1.27 8.40
CA VAL A 108 -2.06 2.46 7.73
C VAL A 108 -0.54 2.37 7.77
N LYS A 109 0.08 2.22 6.60
CA LYS A 109 1.53 1.98 6.46
C LYS A 109 2.30 3.29 6.23
N GLY A 110 2.08 4.28 7.08
CA GLY A 110 2.85 5.52 7.10
C GLY A 110 2.43 6.61 6.10
N ASP A 111 3.10 7.74 6.23
CA ASP A 111 2.82 9.02 5.59
C ASP A 111 1.39 9.48 5.86
N LEU A 112 1.11 9.62 7.16
CA LEU A 112 -0.17 10.09 7.70
C LEU A 112 -0.37 11.58 7.40
N THR A 113 0.71 12.33 7.45
CA THR A 113 0.77 13.78 7.37
C THR A 113 1.68 14.23 6.22
N CYS A 114 1.66 15.51 5.88
CA CYS A 114 2.62 16.08 4.92
C CYS A 114 3.95 16.46 5.58
N PHE A 115 3.93 16.97 6.82
CA PHE A 115 5.16 17.33 7.55
C PHE A 115 5.17 16.89 9.02
N GLY A 116 4.05 16.43 9.55
CA GLY A 116 3.87 15.94 10.92
C GLY A 116 3.51 17.02 11.93
N SER A 117 2.85 18.11 11.50
CA SER A 117 2.28 19.07 12.45
C SER A 117 1.13 18.47 13.26
N ASP A 118 0.83 19.04 14.43
CA ASP A 118 -0.27 18.58 15.29
C ASP A 118 -1.63 18.68 14.57
N GLU A 119 -1.83 19.72 13.75
CA GLU A 119 -3.03 19.90 12.94
C GLU A 119 -3.21 18.80 11.89
N GLU A 120 -2.13 18.38 11.25
CA GLU A 120 -2.15 17.31 10.26
C GLU A 120 -2.47 15.95 10.90
N PHE A 121 -1.84 15.66 12.05
CA PHE A 121 -2.17 14.46 12.81
C PHE A 121 -3.62 14.48 13.31
N ALA A 122 -4.12 15.62 13.77
CA ALA A 122 -5.51 15.74 14.18
C ALA A 122 -6.47 15.54 12.99
N ALA A 123 -6.13 16.01 11.79
CA ALA A 123 -6.90 15.77 10.58
C ALA A 123 -6.94 14.28 10.21
N PHE A 124 -5.80 13.59 10.30
CA PHE A 124 -5.72 12.14 10.14
C PHE A 124 -6.63 11.40 11.14
N GLU A 125 -6.51 11.71 12.44
CA GLU A 125 -7.30 11.07 13.50
C GLU A 125 -8.79 11.33 13.36
N ASN A 126 -9.19 12.54 12.96
CA ASN A 126 -10.59 12.87 12.69
C ASN A 126 -11.17 12.05 11.53
N CYS A 127 -10.36 11.71 10.52
CA CYS A 127 -10.80 10.94 9.37
C CYS A 127 -10.77 9.43 9.64
N TYR A 128 -9.65 8.88 10.12
CA TYR A 128 -9.47 7.43 10.27
C TYR A 128 -9.89 6.90 11.64
N GLY A 129 -9.87 7.73 12.69
CA GLY A 129 -10.18 7.31 14.06
C GLY A 129 -11.59 6.73 14.26
N GLN A 130 -12.52 7.00 13.33
CA GLN A 130 -13.85 6.38 13.31
C GLN A 130 -13.83 4.86 13.11
N LEU A 131 -12.72 4.30 12.61
CA LEU A 131 -12.52 2.84 12.49
C LEU A 131 -12.21 2.17 13.83
N GLY A 132 -11.95 2.96 14.88
CA GLY A 132 -11.80 2.49 16.26
C GLY A 132 -10.72 1.42 16.43
N GLU A 133 -11.04 0.38 17.19
CA GLU A 133 -10.11 -0.71 17.52
C GLU A 133 -9.64 -1.54 16.32
N LYS A 134 -10.25 -1.35 15.14
CA LYS A 134 -9.81 -2.02 13.92
C LYS A 134 -8.58 -1.37 13.30
N LEU A 135 -8.30 -0.10 13.64
CA LEU A 135 -7.26 0.71 13.03
C LEU A 135 -5.91 0.47 13.70
N HIS A 136 -4.92 0.08 12.90
CA HIS A 136 -3.52 -0.06 13.30
C HIS A 136 -2.66 0.85 12.43
N VAL A 137 -1.74 1.59 13.03
CA VAL A 137 -1.06 2.69 12.36
C VAL A 137 0.42 2.64 12.71
N ILE A 138 1.27 2.79 11.70
CA ILE A 138 2.67 3.20 11.86
C ILE A 138 2.91 4.49 11.08
N ARG A 139 3.97 5.19 11.46
CA ARG A 139 4.44 6.39 10.78
C ARG A 139 5.21 6.10 9.49
N GLY A 140 5.23 7.07 8.59
CA GLY A 140 6.19 7.15 7.48
C GLY A 140 7.22 8.24 7.73
N ASN A 141 8.06 8.52 6.75
CA ASN A 141 9.07 9.58 6.87
C ASN A 141 8.43 10.97 7.05
N HIS A 142 7.33 11.26 6.35
CA HIS A 142 6.65 12.57 6.45
C HIS A 142 6.13 12.87 7.85
N ASP A 143 5.80 11.83 8.60
CA ASP A 143 5.29 11.93 9.98
C ASP A 143 6.39 12.21 11.01
N SER A 144 7.66 12.21 10.58
CA SER A 144 8.83 12.28 11.45
C SER A 144 9.81 13.41 11.10
N TYR A 145 9.50 14.23 10.09
CA TYR A 145 10.40 15.29 9.61
C TYR A 145 10.71 16.38 10.64
N LEU A 146 9.85 16.58 11.64
CA LEU A 146 10.10 17.51 12.75
C LEU A 146 10.50 16.77 14.04
N GLY A 147 10.91 15.50 13.94
CA GLY A 147 11.37 14.68 15.07
C GLY A 147 10.23 14.14 15.95
N GLN A 148 9.05 13.91 15.36
CA GLN A 148 7.88 13.40 16.07
C GLN A 148 8.01 11.90 16.37
N HIS A 149 7.41 11.49 17.48
CA HIS A 149 7.41 10.10 18.00
C HIS A 149 6.00 9.52 18.06
N LYS A 150 5.14 9.88 17.11
CA LYS A 150 3.76 9.37 17.05
C LYS A 150 3.72 8.16 16.12
N TYR A 151 3.09 7.08 16.55
CA TYR A 151 2.97 5.83 15.80
C TYR A 151 4.33 5.21 15.41
N ASP A 152 5.34 5.32 16.28
CA ASP A 152 6.69 4.77 16.09
C ASP A 152 6.90 3.41 16.77
N GLU A 153 5.81 2.68 17.00
CA GLU A 153 5.81 1.36 17.66
C GLU A 153 5.46 0.24 16.67
N ASP A 154 6.33 -0.78 16.62
CA ASP A 154 6.08 -2.03 15.93
C ASP A 154 4.90 -2.78 16.58
N GLN A 155 4.03 -3.36 15.76
CA GLN A 155 2.82 -4.04 16.20
C GLN A 155 2.69 -5.43 15.59
N TRP A 156 2.33 -6.41 16.42
CA TRP A 156 2.02 -7.78 16.01
C TRP A 156 0.53 -8.07 16.17
N ILE A 157 -0.17 -8.28 15.06
CA ILE A 157 -1.63 -8.50 15.04
C ILE A 157 -1.89 -9.91 14.53
N ALA A 158 -2.45 -10.77 15.39
CA ALA A 158 -2.90 -12.10 15.00
C ALA A 158 -4.41 -12.07 14.68
N MET A 159 -4.80 -12.68 13.56
CA MET A 159 -6.19 -12.84 13.15
C MET A 159 -6.42 -14.25 12.59
N PRO A 160 -7.68 -14.68 12.37
CA PRO A 160 -7.94 -16.01 11.84
C PRO A 160 -7.20 -16.24 10.50
N GLY A 161 -6.26 -17.19 10.52
CA GLY A 161 -5.50 -17.63 9.34
C GLY A 161 -4.20 -16.88 9.04
N ILE A 162 -3.88 -15.77 9.71
CA ILE A 162 -2.67 -14.99 9.42
C ILE A 162 -2.22 -14.14 10.62
N CYS A 163 -0.92 -13.83 10.69
CA CYS A 163 -0.38 -12.76 11.53
C CYS A 163 0.16 -11.61 10.66
N VAL A 164 0.03 -10.39 11.14
CA VAL A 164 0.61 -9.19 10.52
C VAL A 164 1.66 -8.59 11.45
N ALA A 165 2.84 -8.34 10.91
CA ALA A 165 3.88 -7.54 11.55
C ALA A 165 3.88 -6.16 10.90
N LEU A 166 3.36 -5.13 11.59
CA LEU A 166 3.39 -3.75 11.14
C LEU A 166 4.58 -3.05 11.80
N MET A 167 5.59 -2.68 11.02
CA MET A 167 6.88 -2.22 11.51
C MET A 167 7.15 -0.76 11.13
N ASP A 168 7.63 0.02 12.09
CA ASP A 168 8.15 1.37 11.83
C ASP A 168 9.49 1.25 11.10
N THR A 169 9.59 1.94 9.96
CA THR A 169 10.81 2.00 9.17
C THR A 169 11.35 3.41 9.02
N ALA A 170 10.71 4.40 9.64
CA ALA A 170 11.13 5.79 9.54
C ALA A 170 12.33 6.09 10.42
N ILE A 171 13.32 6.76 9.83
CA ILE A 171 14.41 7.39 10.58
C ILE A 171 13.96 8.83 10.84
N PRO A 172 13.89 9.30 12.11
CA PRO A 172 13.47 10.66 12.40
C PRO A 172 14.26 11.69 11.59
N THR A 173 13.57 12.68 11.02
CA THR A 173 14.12 13.77 10.21
C THR A 173 14.69 13.39 8.84
N GLU A 174 14.62 12.12 8.44
CA GLU A 174 15.17 11.62 7.17
C GLU A 174 14.06 11.06 6.26
N THR A 175 14.31 11.08 4.95
CA THR A 175 13.41 10.45 3.95
C THR A 175 13.70 8.95 3.78
N THR A 176 14.95 8.54 3.99
CA THR A 176 15.37 7.14 3.92
C THR A 176 14.83 6.35 5.11
N GLY A 177 14.56 5.06 4.88
CA GLY A 177 14.13 4.14 5.93
C GLY A 177 15.23 3.21 6.42
N ASP A 178 15.03 2.65 7.61
CA ASP A 178 15.89 1.61 8.18
C ASP A 178 15.07 0.59 8.98
N ILE A 179 15.66 -0.56 9.28
CA ILE A 179 15.10 -1.55 10.23
C ILE A 179 16.20 -1.94 11.21
N ALA A 180 16.00 -1.59 12.47
CA ALA A 180 16.98 -1.89 13.51
C ALA A 180 17.09 -3.41 13.75
N SER A 181 18.28 -3.86 14.16
CA SER A 181 18.54 -5.27 14.49
C SER A 181 17.62 -5.83 15.58
N GLY A 182 17.19 -4.98 16.52
CA GLY A 182 16.19 -5.33 17.53
C GLY A 182 14.82 -5.66 16.92
N GLN A 183 14.37 -4.90 15.93
CA GLN A 183 13.10 -5.14 15.22
C GLN A 183 13.17 -6.42 14.40
N LEU A 184 14.31 -6.71 13.76
CA LEU A 184 14.53 -7.98 13.04
C LEU A 184 14.53 -9.18 13.98
N THR A 185 15.13 -9.05 15.17
CA THR A 185 15.08 -10.08 16.22
C THR A 185 13.64 -10.31 16.68
N TRP A 186 12.91 -9.22 16.95
CA TRP A 186 11.50 -9.26 17.32
C TRP A 186 10.64 -9.96 16.25
N LEU A 187 10.86 -9.66 14.96
CA LEU A 187 10.16 -10.30 13.85
C LEU A 187 10.44 -11.81 13.81
N ALA A 188 11.71 -12.21 13.92
CA ALA A 188 12.12 -13.61 13.91
C ALA A 188 11.51 -14.40 15.08
N GLU A 189 11.50 -13.83 16.29
CA GLU A 189 10.90 -14.45 17.48
C GLU A 189 9.39 -14.65 17.31
N HIS A 190 8.67 -13.64 16.81
CA HIS A 190 7.24 -13.77 16.57
C HIS A 190 6.92 -14.74 15.45
N ALA A 191 7.67 -14.72 14.34
CA ALA A 191 7.51 -15.66 13.25
C ALA A 191 7.77 -17.11 13.70
N ALA A 192 8.74 -17.35 14.58
CA ALA A 192 8.99 -18.67 15.18
C ALA A 192 7.86 -19.15 16.12
N SER A 193 7.11 -18.23 16.71
CA SER A 193 6.07 -18.54 17.70
C SER A 193 4.75 -19.04 17.10
N THR A 194 4.59 -18.99 15.78
CA THR A 194 3.36 -19.35 15.07
C THR A 194 3.64 -20.24 13.87
N GLN A 195 2.63 -21.03 13.47
CA GLN A 195 2.63 -21.77 12.21
C GLN A 195 1.75 -21.07 11.14
N LEU A 196 1.06 -19.99 11.53
CA LEU A 196 0.28 -19.20 10.58
C LEU A 196 1.20 -18.43 9.65
N PRO A 197 0.77 -18.15 8.41
CA PRO A 197 1.40 -17.18 7.54
C PRO A 197 1.60 -15.83 8.24
N VAL A 198 2.70 -15.16 7.96
CA VAL A 198 3.08 -13.85 8.47
C VAL A 198 3.25 -12.91 7.29
N LEU A 199 2.49 -11.81 7.27
CA LEU A 199 2.68 -10.72 6.32
C LEU A 199 3.36 -9.56 7.03
N VAL A 200 4.54 -9.16 6.56
CA VAL A 200 5.29 -8.03 7.10
C VAL A 200 4.89 -6.77 6.33
N MET A 201 4.68 -5.68 7.05
CA MET A 201 4.28 -4.39 6.51
C MET A 201 5.18 -3.29 7.08
N GLY A 202 5.56 -2.32 6.26
CA GLY A 202 6.21 -1.10 6.71
C GLY A 202 5.94 0.05 5.75
N HIS A 203 6.52 1.21 5.99
CA HIS A 203 6.35 2.36 5.08
C HIS A 203 7.26 2.25 3.84
N HIS A 204 8.57 2.20 4.07
CA HIS A 204 9.59 2.20 3.01
C HIS A 204 9.74 0.86 2.29
N GLN A 205 9.84 0.86 0.96
CA GLN A 205 10.13 -0.32 0.16
C GLN A 205 11.54 -0.87 0.41
N GLN A 206 11.70 -2.20 0.33
CA GLN A 206 13.02 -2.83 0.37
C GLN A 206 13.88 -2.47 -0.84
N TRP A 207 15.18 -2.30 -0.59
CA TRP A 207 16.19 -2.37 -1.64
C TRP A 207 16.30 -3.82 -2.15
N THR A 208 16.37 -3.99 -3.47
CA THR A 208 16.56 -5.29 -4.11
C THR A 208 17.63 -5.20 -5.20
N PRO A 209 18.61 -6.13 -5.28
CA PRO A 209 19.60 -6.15 -6.34
C PRO A 209 18.96 -6.18 -7.74
N GLY A 210 19.43 -5.34 -8.66
CA GLY A 210 18.98 -5.34 -10.06
C GLY A 210 17.73 -4.50 -10.37
N ALA A 211 17.23 -3.69 -9.42
CA ALA A 211 16.22 -2.67 -9.70
C ALA A 211 16.80 -1.63 -10.68
N GLN A 212 16.44 -1.76 -11.96
CA GLN A 212 17.09 -1.09 -13.11
C GLN A 212 17.00 0.45 -13.15
N ALA A 213 16.29 1.11 -12.25
CA ALA A 213 16.12 2.56 -12.31
C ALA A 213 17.15 3.31 -11.42
N ASP A 214 17.29 2.97 -10.14
CA ASP A 214 17.97 3.89 -9.19
C ASP A 214 18.83 3.20 -8.12
N GLY A 215 18.99 1.87 -8.18
CA GLY A 215 19.46 1.05 -7.06
C GLY A 215 20.98 0.88 -6.93
N HIS A 216 21.77 1.94 -6.89
CA HIS A 216 23.13 1.80 -6.35
C HIS A 216 23.03 1.52 -4.84
N ARG A 217 23.79 0.54 -4.33
CA ARG A 217 23.92 0.33 -2.89
C ARG A 217 24.47 1.63 -2.27
N SER A 218 23.63 2.34 -1.54
CA SER A 218 23.90 3.66 -0.99
C SER A 218 23.14 3.80 0.33
N GLU A 219 23.77 4.44 1.31
CA GLU A 219 23.13 4.84 2.56
C GLU A 219 21.95 5.80 2.32
N GLY A 220 22.00 6.59 1.24
CA GLY A 220 20.92 7.51 0.84
C GLY A 220 19.91 6.89 -0.13
N TYR A 221 19.73 5.57 -0.10
CA TYR A 221 18.68 4.93 -0.90
C TYR A 221 17.30 5.41 -0.43
N PHE A 222 16.39 5.67 -1.37
CA PHE A 222 15.08 6.25 -1.06
C PHE A 222 14.22 5.35 -0.16
N GLY A 223 14.40 4.02 -0.19
CA GLY A 223 13.67 3.07 0.65
C GLY A 223 14.44 2.64 1.90
N ILE A 224 14.24 1.39 2.33
CA ILE A 224 15.01 0.80 3.44
C ILE A 224 16.48 0.67 3.03
N ASN A 225 17.38 1.07 3.92
CA ASN A 225 18.83 0.91 3.77
C ASN A 225 19.17 -0.50 3.20
N PRO A 226 20.06 -0.61 2.19
CA PRO A 226 20.43 -1.89 1.61
C PRO A 226 20.91 -2.94 2.62
N ASP A 227 21.69 -2.57 3.64
CA ASP A 227 22.19 -3.50 4.66
C ASP A 227 21.02 -4.10 5.48
N SER A 228 20.05 -3.27 5.85
CA SER A 228 18.85 -3.70 6.58
C SER A 228 17.86 -4.46 5.70
N SER A 229 17.80 -4.13 4.40
CA SER A 229 17.05 -4.91 3.41
C SER A 229 17.64 -6.33 3.27
N ASP A 230 18.96 -6.46 3.22
CA ASP A 230 19.67 -7.75 3.19
C ASP A 230 19.43 -8.55 4.49
N ALA A 231 19.44 -7.87 5.64
CA ALA A 231 19.15 -8.50 6.93
C ALA A 231 17.69 -8.98 7.03
N LEU A 232 16.72 -8.19 6.54
CA LEU A 232 15.32 -8.61 6.44
C LEU A 232 15.16 -9.81 5.49
N ASN A 233 15.85 -9.82 4.34
CA ASN A 233 15.87 -10.97 3.43
C ASN A 233 16.37 -12.23 4.13
N THR A 234 17.39 -12.11 4.98
CA THR A 234 17.93 -13.21 5.77
C THR A 234 16.89 -13.78 6.74
N VAL A 235 16.16 -12.91 7.47
CA VAL A 235 15.07 -13.34 8.36
C VAL A 235 13.96 -14.04 7.57
N VAL A 236 13.51 -13.45 6.46
CA VAL A 236 12.45 -14.03 5.62
C VAL A 236 12.87 -15.40 5.05
N ALA A 237 14.13 -15.56 4.65
CA ALA A 237 14.66 -16.83 4.16
C ALA A 237 14.66 -17.93 5.25
N GLN A 238 14.90 -17.56 6.51
CA GLN A 238 14.93 -18.48 7.65
C GLN A 238 13.53 -18.88 8.14
N HIS A 239 12.51 -18.07 7.85
CA HIS A 239 11.14 -18.28 8.32
C HIS A 239 10.17 -18.50 7.15
N GLN A 240 9.89 -19.78 6.84
CA GLN A 240 9.02 -20.16 5.70
C GLN A 240 7.57 -19.70 5.82
N ASN A 241 7.12 -19.34 7.02
CA ASN A 241 5.80 -18.76 7.23
C ASN A 241 5.72 -17.27 6.91
N ILE A 242 6.84 -16.56 6.71
CA ILE A 242 6.79 -15.17 6.21
C ILE A 242 6.53 -15.20 4.70
N ILE A 243 5.36 -14.69 4.28
CA ILE A 243 4.87 -14.84 2.90
C ILE A 243 5.05 -13.58 2.05
N GLY A 244 5.44 -12.46 2.63
CA GLY A 244 5.65 -11.22 1.90
C GLY A 244 6.07 -10.04 2.78
N TYR A 245 6.61 -9.02 2.12
CA TYR A 245 6.77 -7.67 2.66
C TYR A 245 5.95 -6.69 1.82
N THR A 246 5.16 -5.81 2.44
CA THR A 246 4.39 -4.78 1.73
C THR A 246 4.65 -3.38 2.28
N ALA A 247 4.82 -2.42 1.36
CA ALA A 247 5.20 -1.05 1.62
C ALA A 247 4.34 -0.04 0.84
N GLY A 248 4.39 1.22 1.28
CA GLY A 248 3.92 2.39 0.55
C GLY A 248 5.08 3.19 -0.03
N HIS A 249 5.16 4.48 0.31
CA HIS A 249 6.27 5.42 0.10
C HIS A 249 6.53 5.83 -1.35
N THR A 250 6.54 4.88 -2.28
CA THR A 250 6.87 5.14 -3.70
C THR A 250 5.69 5.65 -4.52
N HIS A 251 4.49 5.61 -3.93
CA HIS A 251 3.19 5.95 -4.54
C HIS A 251 2.84 5.11 -5.79
N ARG A 252 3.54 3.99 -6.02
CA ARG A 252 3.26 3.08 -7.14
C ARG A 252 2.89 1.67 -6.70
N HIS A 253 2.25 0.95 -7.60
CA HIS A 253 2.12 -0.50 -7.50
C HIS A 253 3.30 -1.22 -8.13
N ARG A 254 3.95 -2.10 -7.37
CA ARG A 254 5.03 -2.94 -7.91
C ARG A 254 5.23 -4.20 -7.08
N VAL A 255 5.37 -5.34 -7.73
CA VAL A 255 5.80 -6.59 -7.10
C VAL A 255 7.20 -6.95 -7.60
N ARG A 256 8.14 -7.06 -6.67
CA ARG A 256 9.47 -7.65 -6.90
C ARG A 256 9.60 -8.93 -6.08
N GLN A 257 10.69 -9.64 -6.29
CA GLN A 257 11.01 -10.84 -5.52
C GLN A 257 12.26 -10.57 -4.68
N MET A 258 12.21 -10.96 -3.41
CA MET A 258 13.39 -11.17 -2.59
C MET A 258 14.21 -12.33 -3.17
N GLU A 259 15.49 -12.46 -2.79
CA GLU A 259 16.34 -13.56 -3.27
C GLU A 259 15.77 -14.95 -2.95
N CYS A 260 15.03 -15.08 -1.84
CA CYS A 260 14.35 -16.30 -1.42
C CYS A 260 13.03 -16.58 -2.16
N GLY A 261 12.65 -15.74 -3.15
CA GLY A 261 11.42 -15.90 -3.95
C GLY A 261 10.14 -15.43 -3.24
N VAL A 262 10.26 -14.76 -2.11
CA VAL A 262 9.15 -14.11 -1.41
C VAL A 262 8.88 -12.74 -2.02
N PRO A 263 7.61 -12.37 -2.29
CA PRO A 263 7.32 -11.06 -2.87
C PRO A 263 7.62 -9.91 -1.90
N THR A 264 8.19 -8.85 -2.46
CA THR A 264 8.29 -7.52 -1.83
C THR A 264 7.48 -6.53 -2.67
N ILE A 265 6.52 -5.89 -2.03
CA ILE A 265 5.35 -5.31 -2.67
C ILE A 265 5.27 -3.83 -2.32
N GLU A 266 5.04 -3.00 -3.32
CA GLU A 266 4.72 -1.59 -3.16
C GLU A 266 3.25 -1.39 -3.55
N ILE A 267 2.52 -0.62 -2.74
CA ILE A 267 1.12 -0.28 -2.96
C ILE A 267 1.03 1.23 -3.21
N GLY A 268 0.36 1.60 -4.30
CA GLY A 268 0.07 2.98 -4.65
C GLY A 268 -0.60 3.75 -3.52
N CYS A 269 -0.43 5.07 -3.55
CA CYS A 269 -0.90 5.94 -2.49
C CYS A 269 -2.44 6.13 -2.53
N VAL A 270 -2.98 6.62 -1.41
CA VAL A 270 -4.36 7.12 -1.38
C VAL A 270 -4.47 8.51 -2.01
N LYS A 271 -3.49 9.39 -1.79
CA LYS A 271 -3.66 10.84 -2.00
C LYS A 271 -3.82 11.30 -3.45
N ASP A 272 -3.33 10.54 -4.44
CA ASP A 272 -3.33 10.97 -5.85
C ASP A 272 -3.69 9.83 -6.82
N PHE A 273 -3.12 9.77 -8.03
CA PHE A 273 -3.43 8.74 -9.02
C PHE A 273 -2.61 7.46 -8.77
N PRO A 274 -3.21 6.26 -8.79
CA PRO A 274 -4.61 5.95 -9.09
C PRO A 274 -5.58 6.20 -7.93
N GLY A 275 -5.07 6.34 -6.71
CA GLY A 275 -5.85 6.59 -5.50
C GLY A 275 -6.43 5.28 -5.01
N THR A 276 -5.63 4.50 -4.29
CA THR A 276 -5.94 3.10 -4.00
C THR A 276 -5.87 2.73 -2.54
N TRP A 277 -6.55 1.64 -2.20
CA TRP A 277 -6.39 0.90 -0.96
C TRP A 277 -6.33 -0.60 -1.31
N ALA A 278 -5.79 -1.43 -0.43
CA ALA A 278 -5.68 -2.87 -0.68
C ALA A 278 -6.52 -3.68 0.29
N GLU A 279 -7.31 -4.62 -0.24
CA GLU A 279 -7.99 -5.69 0.48
C GLU A 279 -7.10 -6.93 0.50
N TYR A 280 -7.13 -7.64 1.63
CA TYR A 280 -6.53 -8.95 1.78
C TYR A 280 -7.58 -9.96 2.21
N ARG A 281 -7.76 -11.03 1.43
CA ARG A 281 -8.67 -12.13 1.72
C ARG A 281 -7.85 -13.34 2.16
N VAL A 282 -8.07 -13.77 3.40
CA VAL A 282 -7.32 -14.87 4.03
C VAL A 282 -8.18 -16.11 4.03
N PHE A 283 -7.78 -17.10 3.26
CA PHE A 283 -8.41 -18.42 3.21
C PHE A 283 -7.55 -19.46 3.93
N GLU A 284 -8.11 -20.62 4.26
CA GLU A 284 -7.35 -21.74 4.83
C GLU A 284 -6.13 -22.13 3.97
N GLY A 285 -6.27 -22.04 2.64
CA GLY A 285 -5.25 -22.44 1.67
C GLY A 285 -4.43 -21.31 1.05
N GLY A 286 -4.57 -20.07 1.50
CA GLY A 286 -3.75 -18.97 0.98
C GLY A 286 -4.33 -17.57 1.21
N VAL A 287 -3.53 -16.57 0.85
CA VAL A 287 -3.88 -15.15 1.01
C VAL A 287 -3.95 -14.51 -0.38
N MET A 288 -4.99 -13.73 -0.63
CA MET A 288 -5.17 -12.95 -1.85
C MET A 288 -5.05 -11.46 -1.54
N GLN A 289 -4.25 -10.74 -2.31
CA GLN A 289 -4.24 -9.26 -2.33
C GLN A 289 -5.11 -8.78 -3.48
N VAL A 290 -5.98 -7.80 -3.21
CA VAL A 290 -6.86 -7.15 -4.19
C VAL A 290 -6.77 -5.65 -3.97
N VAL A 291 -6.09 -4.94 -4.86
CA VAL A 291 -6.05 -3.48 -4.84
C VAL A 291 -7.33 -2.90 -5.45
N HIS A 292 -7.94 -1.98 -4.73
CA HIS A 292 -9.13 -1.23 -5.13
C HIS A 292 -8.75 0.21 -5.44
N ARG A 293 -9.22 0.71 -6.58
CA ARG A 293 -9.19 2.14 -6.90
C ARG A 293 -10.41 2.82 -6.28
N ILE A 294 -10.18 3.90 -5.54
CA ILE A 294 -11.24 4.66 -4.86
C ILE A 294 -12.17 5.22 -5.92
N SER A 295 -13.44 4.85 -5.81
CA SER A 295 -14.47 4.98 -6.83
C SER A 295 -15.54 6.00 -6.49
N THR A 296 -15.43 6.70 -5.35
CA THR A 296 -16.31 7.84 -5.07
C THR A 296 -16.13 8.95 -6.12
N PRO A 297 -17.20 9.62 -6.58
CA PRO A 297 -17.11 10.60 -7.68
C PRO A 297 -16.09 11.72 -7.44
N GLN A 298 -16.00 12.22 -6.19
CA GLN A 298 -15.08 13.29 -5.83
C GLN A 298 -13.62 12.82 -5.84
N ALA A 299 -13.35 11.59 -5.38
CA ALA A 299 -12.01 11.01 -5.43
C ALA A 299 -11.57 10.73 -6.88
N LEU A 300 -12.48 10.29 -7.75
CA LEU A 300 -12.18 10.12 -9.17
C LEU A 300 -11.93 11.47 -9.87
N ASP A 301 -12.73 12.51 -9.61
CA ASP A 301 -12.46 13.86 -10.17
C ASP A 301 -11.11 14.42 -9.71
N TRP A 302 -10.67 14.12 -8.48
CA TRP A 302 -9.33 14.47 -8.03
C TRP A 302 -8.25 13.60 -8.70
N SER A 303 -8.27 12.29 -8.50
CA SER A 303 -7.21 11.37 -8.96
C SER A 303 -7.01 11.41 -10.47
N GLU A 304 -8.06 11.60 -11.28
CA GLU A 304 -7.92 11.73 -12.74
C GLU A 304 -7.12 12.98 -13.15
N ARG A 305 -7.12 14.06 -12.34
CA ARG A 305 -6.26 15.24 -12.58
C ARG A 305 -4.78 14.95 -12.32
N CYS A 306 -4.48 13.92 -11.53
CA CYS A 306 -3.13 13.54 -11.14
C CYS A 306 -2.47 12.52 -12.09
N ARG A 307 -3.12 12.11 -13.19
CA ARG A 307 -2.50 11.19 -14.18
C ARG A 307 -1.20 11.71 -14.77
N HIS A 308 -1.11 13.04 -14.91
CA HIS A 308 -0.03 13.70 -15.63
C HIS A 308 1.03 14.31 -14.70
N LEU A 309 1.01 14.00 -13.40
CA LEU A 309 2.04 14.49 -12.49
C LEU A 309 3.43 14.19 -13.05
N TYR A 310 4.36 15.12 -12.87
CA TYR A 310 5.75 14.99 -13.30
C TYR A 310 6.01 14.89 -14.82
N GLU A 311 5.02 15.14 -15.71
CA GLU A 311 5.24 15.10 -17.16
C GLU A 311 6.26 16.15 -17.64
N ASP A 312 6.39 17.31 -16.96
CA ASP A 312 7.42 18.32 -17.27
C ASP A 312 8.85 17.82 -17.00
N PHE A 313 8.98 16.74 -16.21
CA PHE A 313 10.23 16.03 -15.97
C PHE A 313 10.41 14.83 -16.92
N GLY A 314 9.48 14.61 -17.85
CA GLY A 314 9.49 13.50 -18.79
C GLY A 314 9.09 12.15 -18.17
N ILE A 315 8.40 12.18 -17.02
CA ILE A 315 7.96 10.98 -16.31
C ILE A 315 6.51 10.67 -16.70
N ASP A 316 6.27 9.43 -17.13
CA ASP A 316 4.92 8.88 -17.30
C ASP A 316 4.40 8.38 -15.94
N TYR A 317 3.80 9.29 -15.17
CA TYR A 317 3.35 8.98 -13.81
C TYR A 317 2.17 8.01 -13.80
N GLU A 318 1.29 8.06 -14.80
CA GLU A 318 0.19 7.10 -14.93
C GLU A 318 0.72 5.66 -14.99
N SER A 319 1.63 5.38 -15.92
CA SER A 319 2.24 4.04 -16.03
C SER A 319 3.07 3.69 -14.79
N TYR A 320 3.80 4.65 -14.23
CA TYR A 320 4.61 4.47 -13.02
C TYR A 320 3.75 4.07 -11.82
N ALA A 321 2.69 4.81 -11.53
CA ALA A 321 1.87 4.65 -10.34
C ALA A 321 0.92 3.46 -10.46
N LEU A 322 0.29 3.26 -11.62
CA LEU A 322 -0.73 2.23 -11.82
C LEU A 322 -0.12 0.82 -11.78
N GLY A 323 1.05 0.61 -12.40
CA GLY A 323 1.67 -0.71 -12.55
C GLY A 323 0.82 -1.68 -13.38
N THR A 324 1.21 -2.96 -13.39
CA THR A 324 0.43 -4.02 -14.05
C THR A 324 -0.69 -4.54 -13.15
N LEU A 325 -1.68 -5.23 -13.72
CA LEU A 325 -2.71 -5.88 -12.92
C LEU A 325 -2.11 -6.90 -11.93
N ASN A 326 -1.03 -7.59 -12.30
CA ASN A 326 -0.35 -8.55 -11.43
C ASN A 326 0.47 -7.89 -10.31
N ASP A 327 0.77 -6.59 -10.41
CA ASP A 327 1.34 -5.81 -9.30
C ASP A 327 0.27 -5.45 -8.26
N ARG A 328 -1.00 -5.46 -8.67
CA ARG A 328 -2.16 -4.99 -7.88
C ARG A 328 -2.95 -6.14 -7.25
N CYS A 329 -3.24 -7.17 -8.03
CA CYS A 329 -4.16 -8.23 -7.67
C CYS A 329 -3.55 -9.61 -7.95
N PHE A 330 -3.34 -10.40 -6.89
CA PHE A 330 -2.75 -11.74 -7.00
C PHE A 330 -3.01 -12.57 -5.75
N VAL A 331 -2.80 -13.88 -5.87
CA VAL A 331 -2.70 -14.80 -4.74
C VAL A 331 -1.22 -14.94 -4.37
N PHE A 332 -0.89 -14.78 -3.09
CA PHE A 332 0.48 -14.95 -2.61
C PHE A 332 0.98 -16.36 -2.96
N PRO A 333 2.22 -16.50 -3.45
CA PRO A 333 2.76 -17.81 -3.80
C PRO A 333 2.87 -18.68 -2.55
N THR A 334 2.47 -19.95 -2.67
CA THR A 334 2.78 -20.95 -1.65
C THR A 334 4.29 -21.17 -1.62
N ARG A 335 4.94 -20.99 -0.47
CA ARG A 335 6.34 -21.38 -0.30
C ARG A 335 6.39 -22.90 -0.26
N ALA A 336 7.20 -23.50 -1.15
CA ALA A 336 7.44 -24.94 -1.11
C ALA A 336 8.17 -25.29 0.20
N GLU A 337 7.71 -26.34 0.88
CA GLU A 337 8.36 -26.88 2.09
C GLU A 337 9.80 -27.36 1.85
#